data_AF-A0A1Q5NAX5-F1
#
_entry.id   AF-A0A1Q5NAX5-F1
#
_cell.length_a   1.000
_cell.length_b   1.000
_cell.length_c   1.000
_cell.angle_alpha   90.00
_cell.angle_beta   90.00
_cell.angle_gamma   90.00
#
_symmetry.space_group_name_H-M   'P 1'
#
loop_
_entity.id
_entity.type
_entity.pdbx_description
1 polymer ?
#
loop_
_entity_poly.entity_id
_entity_poly.type
_entity_poly.pdbx_seq_one_letter_code
_entity_poly.pdbx_strand_id
1 'polypeptide(L)'
;MTKWCSPFPELVGARFWLPTEPFEFGWAALVGCNALRCTSCGEPVHSEVLPDGEHRRYACGCHRRDTVWSHRIGAESDDLYPAFTQWVCAGHPDFDLPAVLDGVELGNATDWDALVAEAVLRPPFEPPGVELNARWITRLHRLLGAERPLLGRAVAGLLDADDPRLVRAAYDFFTTERKAVGAERVTASVAGRREWLSATPDPRRPSSSLLRSAALLLHQRLLVVDDTGAPVDGPALGLAEELALAGLGPGDSPLTFRDYDPDWLWAQGGALIRANEKWVDTLVYTSAWAPAALRGKLLADMAEVAPAAVRAAVVQHFEQPERDTLLSAIER
;
A
#
# COMPACT_ATOMS: atom_id res chain seq x y z
N MET A 1 -1.73 2.40 23.51
CA MET A 1 -0.97 2.32 22.24
C MET A 1 -1.90 2.75 21.13
N THR A 2 -1.46 3.67 20.26
CA THR A 2 -2.25 4.09 19.11
C THR A 2 -2.44 2.89 18.17
N LYS A 3 -3.60 2.79 17.51
CA LYS A 3 -3.91 1.69 16.56
C LYS A 3 -2.90 1.60 15.40
N TRP A 4 -2.19 2.69 15.13
CA TRP A 4 -1.28 2.84 13.99
C TRP A 4 0.19 2.72 14.36
N CYS A 5 0.52 2.61 15.65
CA CYS A 5 1.89 2.31 16.06
C CYS A 5 2.25 0.90 15.61
N SER A 6 3.41 0.74 14.96
CA SER A 6 3.96 -0.58 14.70
C SER A 6 4.04 -1.40 16.00
N PRO A 7 3.61 -2.68 15.98
CA PRO A 7 3.75 -3.56 17.15
C PRO A 7 5.22 -3.83 17.50
N PHE A 8 6.10 -3.67 16.51
CA PHE A 8 7.55 -3.80 16.65
C PHE A 8 8.19 -2.43 16.47
N PRO A 9 8.83 -1.85 17.51
CA PRO A 9 9.50 -0.57 17.37
C PRO A 9 10.60 -0.64 16.32
N GLU A 10 10.76 0.42 15.53
CA GLU A 10 11.74 0.48 14.45
C GLU A 10 12.91 1.40 14.84
N LEU A 11 14.12 0.86 14.86
CA LEU A 11 15.36 1.62 14.87
C LEU A 11 15.69 2.02 13.44
N VAL A 12 16.19 3.23 13.23
CA VAL A 12 16.53 3.71 11.90
C VAL A 12 17.88 4.42 11.90
N GLY A 13 18.64 4.27 10.82
CA GLY A 13 19.91 4.96 10.63
C GLY A 13 19.78 6.46 10.44
N ALA A 14 20.92 7.13 10.21
CA ALA A 14 20.98 8.60 10.12
C ALA A 14 20.20 9.17 8.92
N ARG A 15 20.10 8.40 7.82
CA ARG A 15 19.44 8.82 6.57
C ARG A 15 17.92 8.73 6.59
N PHE A 16 17.36 8.10 7.62
CA PHE A 16 15.94 7.88 7.78
C PHE A 16 15.37 8.79 8.86
N TRP A 17 14.07 9.02 8.78
CA TRP A 17 13.41 9.93 9.68
C TRP A 17 13.19 9.30 11.06
N LEU A 18 13.73 9.96 12.08
CA LEU A 18 13.36 9.75 13.46
C LEU A 18 12.59 10.99 13.93
N PRO A 19 11.29 10.89 14.20
CA PRO A 19 10.51 12.03 14.65
C PRO A 19 10.99 12.58 15.99
N THR A 20 10.79 13.87 16.23
CA THR A 20 11.23 14.55 17.46
C THR A 20 10.10 14.82 18.44
N GLU A 21 8.86 14.86 17.95
CA GLU A 21 7.69 15.16 18.76
C GLU A 21 7.24 13.91 19.54
N PRO A 22 6.82 14.05 20.81
CA PRO A 22 6.52 12.89 21.64
C PRO A 22 5.31 12.07 21.17
N PHE A 23 4.34 12.72 20.53
CA PHE A 23 3.13 12.09 19.97
C PHE A 23 3.38 11.30 18.68
N GLU A 24 4.56 11.48 18.06
CA GLU A 24 4.94 10.76 16.84
C GLU A 24 5.27 9.32 17.12
N PHE A 25 4.98 8.43 16.18
CA PHE A 25 5.26 7.01 16.31
C PHE A 25 5.77 6.43 14.98
N GLY A 26 6.27 5.20 15.00
CA GLY A 26 6.64 4.48 13.78
C GLY A 26 5.40 4.11 12.96
N TRP A 27 4.90 5.05 12.17
CA TRP A 27 3.68 4.87 11.36
C TRP A 27 3.99 4.30 9.98
N ALA A 28 5.14 4.57 9.38
CA ALA A 28 5.53 4.02 8.08
C ALA A 28 6.85 3.25 8.16
N ALA A 29 7.12 2.41 7.16
CA ALA A 29 8.44 1.81 7.00
C ALA A 29 9.50 2.93 6.98
N LEU A 30 10.63 2.68 7.63
CA LEU A 30 11.73 3.65 7.71
C LEU A 30 11.41 4.92 8.53
N VAL A 31 10.33 4.92 9.32
CA VAL A 31 10.07 5.92 10.37
C VAL A 31 10.44 5.31 11.72
N GLY A 32 11.44 5.89 12.38
CA GLY A 32 11.95 5.40 13.65
C GLY A 32 11.01 5.65 14.83
N CYS A 33 11.12 4.80 15.86
CA CYS A 33 10.49 5.01 17.15
C CYS A 33 11.35 5.91 18.04
N ASN A 34 10.80 7.04 18.49
CA ASN A 34 11.48 8.00 19.36
C ASN A 34 11.11 7.85 20.86
N ALA A 35 10.15 6.99 21.18
CA ALA A 35 9.67 6.75 22.55
C ALA A 35 10.03 5.34 23.03
N LEU A 36 11.31 5.01 23.00
CA LEU A 36 11.82 3.71 23.42
C LEU A 36 12.25 3.71 24.89
N ARG A 37 12.02 2.59 25.59
CA ARG A 37 12.50 2.33 26.95
C ARG A 37 13.17 0.97 27.04
N CYS A 38 14.23 0.86 27.82
CA CYS A 38 14.86 -0.40 28.13
C CYS A 38 14.16 -1.12 29.29
N THR A 39 13.78 -2.38 29.11
CA THR A 39 13.15 -3.19 30.16
C THR A 39 14.14 -3.70 31.20
N SER A 40 15.44 -3.75 30.89
CA SER A 40 16.49 -4.16 31.82
C SER A 40 16.87 -3.06 32.82
N CYS A 41 17.29 -1.89 32.34
CA CYS A 41 17.67 -0.77 33.23
C CYS A 41 16.52 0.19 33.53
N GLY A 42 15.40 0.12 32.79
CA GLY A 42 14.25 1.01 32.97
C GLY A 42 14.39 2.39 32.31
N GLU A 43 15.57 2.75 31.83
CA GLU A 43 15.87 4.07 31.26
C GLU A 43 15.29 4.26 29.84
N PRO A 44 14.99 5.51 29.43
CA PRO A 44 14.69 5.83 28.04
C PRO A 44 15.89 5.53 27.13
N VAL A 45 15.61 5.13 25.90
CA VAL A 45 16.65 4.95 24.88
C VAL A 45 16.86 6.29 24.18
N HIS A 46 18.04 6.86 24.34
CA HIS A 46 18.45 8.08 23.64
C HIS A 46 18.99 7.75 22.27
N SER A 47 18.93 8.72 21.35
CA SER A 47 19.57 8.58 20.05
C SER A 47 20.34 9.83 19.62
N GLU A 48 21.39 9.63 18.84
CA GLU A 48 22.21 10.68 18.24
C GLU A 48 22.69 10.26 16.84
N VAL A 49 22.78 11.21 15.90
CA VAL A 49 23.45 10.97 14.62
C VAL A 49 24.95 11.15 14.83
N LEU A 50 25.75 10.17 14.41
CA LEU A 50 27.19 10.19 14.60
C LEU A 50 27.89 11.14 13.61
N PRO A 51 29.14 11.56 13.89
CA PRO A 51 29.87 12.51 13.03
C PRO A 51 30.11 12.02 11.59
N ASP A 52 29.98 10.72 11.32
CA ASP A 52 30.07 10.17 9.97
C ASP A 52 28.83 10.45 9.11
N GLY A 53 27.71 10.88 9.71
CA GLY A 53 26.45 11.15 9.02
C GLY A 53 25.75 9.90 8.47
N GLU A 54 26.26 8.70 8.75
CA GLU A 54 25.71 7.43 8.27
C GLU A 54 25.04 6.65 9.39
N HIS A 55 25.64 6.68 10.57
CA HIS A 55 25.18 5.92 11.72
C HIS A 55 24.31 6.78 12.64
N ARG A 56 23.24 6.18 13.14
CA ARG A 56 22.52 6.66 14.31
C ARG A 56 22.82 5.75 15.48
N ARG A 57 23.32 6.31 16.58
CA ARG A 57 23.50 5.59 17.84
C ARG A 57 22.22 5.63 18.64
N TYR A 58 21.86 4.49 19.22
CA TYR A 58 20.84 4.31 20.24
C TYR A 58 21.51 3.81 21.51
N ALA A 59 21.16 4.35 22.67
CA ALA A 59 21.75 3.95 23.93
C ALA A 59 20.81 4.12 25.13
N CYS A 60 20.96 3.23 26.11
CA CYS A 60 20.48 3.35 27.48
C CYS A 60 21.62 2.99 28.44
N GLY A 61 21.41 3.03 29.76
CA GLY A 61 22.44 2.74 30.75
C GLY A 61 23.10 1.35 30.66
N CYS A 62 22.46 0.36 30.02
CA CYS A 62 23.02 -1.00 29.90
C CYS A 62 23.31 -1.46 28.46
N HIS A 63 22.84 -0.75 27.43
CA HIS A 63 22.98 -1.16 26.04
C HIS A 63 23.27 0.00 25.11
N ARG A 64 23.98 -0.29 24.02
CA ARG A 64 24.28 0.65 22.93
C ARG A 64 24.23 -0.06 21.59
N ARG A 65 23.73 0.63 20.56
CA ARG A 65 23.69 0.17 19.17
C ARG A 65 23.90 1.31 18.20
N ASP A 66 24.83 1.15 17.26
CA ASP A 66 25.00 2.05 16.12
C ASP A 66 24.32 1.39 14.90
N THR A 67 23.40 2.10 14.26
CA THR A 67 22.51 1.59 13.20
C THR A 67 22.68 2.40 11.91
N VAL A 68 22.84 1.72 10.78
CA VAL A 68 22.94 2.34 9.43
C VAL A 68 21.61 2.24 8.66
N TRP A 69 20.91 1.11 8.80
CA TRP A 69 19.66 0.80 8.08
C TRP A 69 18.44 0.93 8.99
N SER A 70 17.29 0.35 8.63
CA SER A 70 16.23 0.14 9.62
C SER A 70 16.32 -1.26 10.24
N HIS A 71 15.84 -1.39 11.46
CA HIS A 71 15.78 -2.65 12.19
C HIS A 71 14.53 -2.66 13.08
N ARG A 72 13.66 -3.65 12.89
CA ARG A 72 12.48 -3.85 13.72
C ARG A 72 12.81 -4.74 14.90
N ILE A 73 12.57 -4.23 16.09
CA ILE A 73 12.85 -4.95 17.33
C ILE A 73 11.79 -6.04 17.53
N GLY A 74 12.20 -7.31 17.61
CA GLY A 74 11.33 -8.44 17.95
C GLY A 74 10.50 -8.99 16.79
N ALA A 75 10.79 -8.59 15.56
CA ALA A 75 10.02 -9.01 14.38
C ALA A 75 10.44 -10.37 13.80
N GLU A 76 11.63 -10.86 14.11
CA GLU A 76 12.15 -12.15 13.62
C GLU A 76 12.36 -13.15 14.76
N SER A 77 11.97 -14.42 14.57
CA SER A 77 12.12 -15.48 15.59
C SER A 77 13.58 -15.81 15.90
N ASP A 78 14.45 -15.60 14.91
CA ASP A 78 15.89 -15.78 14.99
C ASP A 78 16.59 -14.41 15.04
N ASP A 79 15.93 -13.38 15.58
CA ASP A 79 16.47 -12.03 15.68
C ASP A 79 17.95 -12.11 16.06
N LEU A 80 18.84 -11.84 15.10
CA LEU A 80 20.29 -12.08 15.21
C LEU A 80 20.93 -11.22 16.32
N TYR A 81 20.11 -10.39 16.97
CA TYR A 81 20.46 -9.50 18.04
C TYR A 81 19.50 -9.61 19.24
N PRO A 82 19.54 -10.72 20.01
CA PRO A 82 18.68 -10.92 21.18
C PRO A 82 18.77 -9.80 22.22
N ALA A 83 19.92 -9.11 22.29
CA ALA A 83 20.15 -7.97 23.17
C ALA A 83 19.17 -6.80 22.95
N PHE A 84 18.49 -6.73 21.80
CA PHE A 84 17.59 -5.61 21.47
C PHE A 84 16.13 -5.91 21.74
N THR A 85 15.77 -7.16 22.07
CA THR A 85 14.43 -7.53 22.55
C THR A 85 14.05 -6.83 23.87
N GLN A 86 15.03 -6.20 24.54
CA GLN A 86 14.83 -5.45 25.77
C GLN A 86 14.44 -3.99 25.55
N TRP A 87 14.46 -3.47 24.33
CA TRP A 87 13.96 -2.13 24.03
C TRP A 87 12.52 -2.21 23.54
N VAL A 88 11.61 -1.57 24.27
CA VAL A 88 10.18 -1.61 23.99
C VAL A 88 9.63 -0.19 23.81
N CYS A 89 8.50 -0.07 23.10
CA CYS A 89 7.77 1.19 23.04
C CYS A 89 7.29 1.58 24.44
N ALA A 90 7.59 2.81 24.87
CA ALA A 90 7.17 3.40 26.13
C ALA A 90 5.75 4.02 26.05
N GLY A 91 5.15 4.04 24.87
CA GLY A 91 3.89 4.70 24.58
C GLY A 91 4.08 6.14 24.09
N HIS A 92 3.01 6.69 23.52
CA HIS A 92 2.96 8.03 22.95
C HIS A 92 1.74 8.76 23.52
N PRO A 93 1.86 10.06 23.88
CA PRO A 93 0.70 10.89 24.15
C PRO A 93 -0.16 11.04 22.88
N ASP A 94 -1.43 11.35 23.08
CA ASP A 94 -2.35 11.63 21.97
C ASP A 94 -2.03 12.99 21.32
N PHE A 95 -2.37 13.12 20.04
CA PHE A 95 -2.32 14.38 19.31
C PHE A 95 -3.68 15.08 19.39
N ASP A 96 -3.89 15.84 20.47
CA ASP A 96 -5.14 16.53 20.74
C ASP A 96 -5.19 17.92 20.11
N LEU A 97 -6.35 18.30 19.57
CA LEU A 97 -6.58 19.65 19.05
C LEU A 97 -7.05 20.61 20.17
N PRO A 98 -6.67 21.90 20.12
CA PRO A 98 -5.85 22.54 19.09
C PRO A 98 -4.36 22.24 19.23
N ALA A 99 -3.67 22.09 18.11
CA ALA A 99 -2.24 21.77 18.03
C ALA A 99 -1.55 22.47 16.86
N VAL A 100 -0.21 22.50 16.89
CA VAL A 100 0.61 22.94 15.77
C VAL A 100 1.41 21.75 15.25
N LEU A 101 1.29 21.46 13.96
CA LEU A 101 2.06 20.40 13.27
C LEU A 101 2.84 21.01 12.11
N ASP A 102 4.17 20.95 12.16
CA ASP A 102 5.05 21.51 11.11
C ASP A 102 4.74 22.98 10.77
N GLY A 103 4.35 23.77 11.78
CA GLY A 103 3.97 25.18 11.63
C GLY A 103 2.52 25.43 11.17
N VAL A 104 1.71 24.38 10.97
CA VAL A 104 0.28 24.48 10.66
C VAL A 104 -0.55 24.44 11.94
N GLU A 105 -1.36 25.47 12.17
CA GLU A 105 -2.34 25.51 13.25
C GLU A 105 -3.58 24.66 12.93
N LEU A 106 -3.89 23.72 13.81
CA LEU A 106 -5.00 22.78 13.68
C LEU A 106 -5.94 22.94 14.86
N GLY A 107 -7.25 22.98 14.61
CA GLY A 107 -8.27 23.16 15.64
C GLY A 107 -9.70 23.04 15.12
N ASN A 108 -10.67 23.40 15.95
CA ASN A 108 -12.10 23.28 15.61
C ASN A 108 -12.53 24.12 14.39
N ALA A 109 -11.79 25.18 14.08
CA ALA A 109 -12.07 26.08 12.97
C ALA A 109 -11.25 25.73 11.70
N THR A 110 -10.51 24.62 11.70
CA THR A 110 -9.71 24.21 10.54
C THR A 110 -10.61 23.94 9.33
N ASP A 111 -10.36 24.66 8.25
CA ASP A 111 -10.90 24.34 6.93
C ASP A 111 -10.11 23.17 6.35
N TRP A 112 -10.64 21.95 6.55
CA TRP A 112 -9.99 20.72 6.12
C TRP A 112 -9.87 20.61 4.60
N ASP A 113 -10.82 21.16 3.84
CA ASP A 113 -10.81 21.11 2.38
C ASP A 113 -9.68 22.00 1.83
N ALA A 114 -9.60 23.24 2.32
CA ALA A 114 -8.52 24.17 1.95
C ALA A 114 -7.15 23.64 2.38
N LEU A 115 -7.04 23.11 3.62
CA LEU A 115 -5.81 22.55 4.15
C LEU A 115 -5.30 21.40 3.28
N VAL A 116 -6.18 20.44 2.94
CA VAL A 116 -5.81 19.28 2.13
C VAL A 116 -5.40 19.70 0.73
N ALA A 117 -6.15 20.60 0.08
CA ALA A 117 -5.80 21.09 -1.25
C ALA A 117 -4.44 21.80 -1.28
N GLU A 118 -4.12 22.61 -0.26
CA GLU A 118 -2.83 23.28 -0.15
C GLU A 118 -1.69 22.30 0.16
N ALA A 119 -1.87 21.44 1.16
CA ALA A 119 -0.83 20.51 1.63
C ALA A 119 -0.46 19.45 0.58
N VAL A 120 -1.38 19.08 -0.33
CA VAL A 120 -1.06 18.21 -1.47
C VAL A 120 -0.05 18.89 -2.41
N LEU A 121 -0.21 20.18 -2.68
CA LEU A 121 0.60 20.90 -3.66
C LEU A 121 1.90 21.42 -3.04
N ARG A 122 1.86 21.77 -1.75
CA ARG A 122 2.97 22.33 -0.98
C ARG A 122 2.93 21.72 0.43
N PRO A 123 3.44 20.50 0.62
CA PRO A 123 3.43 19.86 1.93
C PRO A 123 4.25 20.71 2.93
N PRO A 124 3.73 20.96 4.14
CA PRO A 124 4.45 21.72 5.18
C PRO A 124 5.79 21.08 5.56
N PHE A 125 5.87 19.76 5.46
CA PHE A 125 7.07 18.99 5.77
C PHE A 125 7.15 17.71 4.92
N GLU A 126 8.37 17.38 4.47
CA GLU A 126 8.67 16.14 3.76
C GLU A 126 9.60 15.26 4.60
N PRO A 127 9.11 14.18 5.22
CA PRO A 127 9.97 13.33 6.03
C PRO A 127 11.01 12.61 5.16
N PRO A 128 12.31 12.62 5.57
CA PRO A 128 13.38 11.99 4.81
C PRO A 128 13.26 10.46 4.81
N GLY A 129 13.51 9.85 3.66
CA GLY A 129 13.55 8.39 3.51
C GLY A 129 12.19 7.66 3.61
N VAL A 130 11.08 8.38 3.75
CA VAL A 130 9.73 7.77 3.82
C VAL A 130 9.18 7.59 2.41
N GLU A 131 9.07 6.36 1.91
CA GLU A 131 8.57 6.09 0.55
C GLU A 131 7.03 6.06 0.47
N LEU A 132 6.37 7.02 1.11
CA LEU A 132 4.93 7.21 0.97
C LEU A 132 4.62 8.37 0.03
N ASN A 133 3.45 8.28 -0.57
CA ASN A 133 2.86 9.36 -1.34
C ASN A 133 1.83 10.09 -0.45
N ALA A 134 1.62 11.40 -0.66
CA ALA A 134 0.80 12.23 0.24
C ALA A 134 1.24 12.15 1.73
N ARG A 135 2.55 12.04 1.97
CA ARG A 135 3.19 11.72 3.27
C ARG A 135 2.62 12.51 4.43
N TRP A 136 2.55 13.83 4.28
CA TRP A 136 2.11 14.73 5.34
C TRP A 136 0.63 14.53 5.70
N ILE A 137 -0.23 14.32 4.70
CA ILE A 137 -1.66 14.07 4.90
C ILE A 137 -1.87 12.70 5.54
N THR A 138 -1.12 11.68 5.11
CA THR A 138 -1.15 10.35 5.75
C THR A 138 -0.65 10.41 7.20
N ARG A 139 0.44 11.14 7.48
CA ARG A 139 0.93 11.41 8.84
C ARG A 139 -0.17 12.02 9.69
N LEU A 140 -0.76 13.12 9.22
CA LEU A 140 -1.81 13.83 9.92
C LEU A 140 -3.04 12.93 10.18
N HIS A 141 -3.50 12.17 9.18
CA HIS A 141 -4.61 11.23 9.34
C HIS A 141 -4.40 10.23 10.48
N ARG A 142 -3.17 9.73 10.62
CA ARG A 142 -2.81 8.74 11.65
C ARG A 142 -2.62 9.35 13.04
N LEU A 143 -2.21 10.62 13.11
CA LEU A 143 -2.13 11.39 14.35
C LEU A 143 -3.51 11.79 14.88
N LEU A 144 -4.43 12.19 14.00
CA LEU A 144 -5.75 12.69 14.40
C LEU A 144 -6.60 11.64 15.13
N GLY A 145 -7.36 12.11 16.12
CA GLY A 145 -8.38 11.37 16.85
C GLY A 145 -9.75 11.43 16.18
N ALA A 146 -10.67 12.19 16.78
CA ALA A 146 -12.08 12.29 16.36
C ALA A 146 -12.27 12.98 15.00
N GLU A 147 -11.30 13.81 14.60
CA GLU A 147 -11.33 14.62 13.37
C GLU A 147 -10.83 13.84 12.15
N ARG A 148 -10.30 12.63 12.34
CA ARG A 148 -9.83 11.77 11.26
C ARG A 148 -10.85 11.61 10.11
N PRO A 149 -12.16 11.43 10.35
CA PRO A 149 -13.17 11.40 9.29
C PRO A 149 -13.32 12.71 8.52
N LEU A 150 -13.04 13.87 9.13
CA LEU A 150 -13.09 15.17 8.44
C LEU A 150 -11.99 15.25 7.38
N LEU A 151 -10.76 14.90 7.76
CA LEU A 151 -9.63 14.85 6.83
C LEU A 151 -9.88 13.84 5.70
N GLY A 152 -10.38 12.65 6.01
CA GLY A 152 -10.70 11.63 4.99
C GLY A 152 -11.72 12.14 3.96
N ARG A 153 -12.79 12.82 4.42
CA ARG A 153 -13.78 13.45 3.52
C ARG A 153 -13.19 14.57 2.68
N ALA A 154 -12.32 15.39 3.25
CA ALA A 154 -11.64 16.45 2.51
C ALA A 154 -10.75 15.89 1.39
N VAL A 155 -10.01 14.81 1.66
CA VAL A 155 -9.24 14.10 0.63
C VAL A 155 -10.16 13.49 -0.44
N ALA A 156 -11.32 12.94 -0.06
CA ALA A 156 -12.30 12.46 -1.04
C ALA A 156 -12.87 13.59 -1.92
N GLY A 157 -12.94 14.82 -1.40
CA GLY A 157 -13.32 16.00 -2.19
C GLY A 157 -12.37 16.25 -3.37
N LEU A 158 -11.10 15.86 -3.26
CA LEU A 158 -10.12 16.01 -4.33
C LEU A 158 -10.31 15.03 -5.50
N LEU A 159 -11.09 13.95 -5.34
CA LEU A 159 -11.31 12.95 -6.39
C LEU A 159 -11.99 13.56 -7.63
N ASP A 160 -12.80 14.60 -7.42
CA ASP A 160 -13.57 15.28 -8.47
C ASP A 160 -12.91 16.60 -8.91
N ALA A 161 -11.69 16.89 -8.46
CA ALA A 161 -10.96 18.11 -8.84
C ALA A 161 -10.52 18.10 -10.32
N ASP A 162 -10.48 19.29 -10.93
CA ASP A 162 -9.98 19.48 -12.30
C ASP A 162 -8.44 19.42 -12.39
N ASP A 163 -7.74 19.70 -11.29
CA ASP A 163 -6.28 19.58 -11.24
C ASP A 163 -5.87 18.10 -11.04
N PRO A 164 -5.17 17.46 -12.01
CA PRO A 164 -4.78 16.07 -11.91
C PRO A 164 -3.84 15.76 -10.74
N ARG A 165 -3.11 16.76 -10.22
CA ARG A 165 -2.24 16.60 -9.06
C ARG A 165 -3.04 16.33 -7.79
N LEU A 166 -4.20 16.98 -7.65
CA LEU A 166 -5.12 16.79 -6.52
C LEU A 166 -5.77 15.40 -6.58
N VAL A 167 -6.27 15.01 -7.74
CA VAL A 167 -6.85 13.66 -7.96
C VAL A 167 -5.82 12.58 -7.67
N ARG A 168 -4.59 12.74 -8.18
CA ARG A 168 -3.49 11.78 -7.95
C ARG A 168 -3.16 11.65 -6.46
N ALA A 169 -3.11 12.75 -5.73
CA ALA A 169 -2.81 12.73 -4.31
C ALA A 169 -3.92 12.04 -3.49
N ALA A 170 -5.19 12.20 -3.88
CA ALA A 170 -6.28 11.43 -3.29
C ALA A 170 -6.10 9.93 -3.54
N TYR A 171 -5.69 9.53 -4.75
CA TYR A 171 -5.43 8.12 -5.05
C TYR A 171 -4.31 7.54 -4.19
N ASP A 172 -3.25 8.30 -3.97
CA ASP A 172 -2.14 7.90 -3.12
C ASP A 172 -2.54 7.74 -1.65
N PHE A 173 -3.32 8.70 -1.16
CA PHE A 173 -3.85 8.65 0.19
C PHE A 173 -4.71 7.40 0.37
N PHE A 174 -5.70 7.14 -0.50
CA PHE A 174 -6.56 5.97 -0.38
C PHE A 174 -5.87 4.64 -0.72
N THR A 175 -4.77 4.65 -1.45
CA THR A 175 -3.91 3.45 -1.61
C THR A 175 -3.29 3.06 -0.26
N THR A 176 -2.91 4.06 0.54
CA THR A 176 -2.27 3.88 1.84
C THR A 176 -3.29 3.67 2.97
N GLU A 177 -4.30 4.52 3.01
CA GLU A 177 -5.38 4.58 4.01
C GLU A 177 -6.68 4.02 3.42
N ARG A 178 -6.64 2.76 2.98
CA ARG A 178 -7.73 2.13 2.22
C ARG A 178 -9.09 2.17 2.91
N LYS A 179 -9.12 2.24 4.24
CA LYS A 179 -10.35 2.27 5.07
C LYS A 179 -10.71 3.69 5.56
N ALA A 180 -10.01 4.74 5.11
CA ALA A 180 -10.35 6.10 5.47
C ALA A 180 -11.76 6.46 4.97
N VAL A 181 -12.48 7.25 5.78
CA VAL A 181 -13.81 7.77 5.39
C VAL A 181 -13.67 8.56 4.10
N GLY A 182 -14.57 8.32 3.13
CA GLY A 182 -14.51 8.92 1.80
C GLY A 182 -13.93 7.98 0.74
N ALA A 183 -13.25 6.88 1.12
CA ALA A 183 -12.73 5.90 0.18
C ALA A 183 -13.84 5.21 -0.64
N GLU A 184 -15.06 5.13 -0.11
CA GLU A 184 -16.25 4.61 -0.80
C GLU A 184 -16.65 5.43 -2.04
N ARG A 185 -16.17 6.68 -2.17
CA ARG A 185 -16.43 7.52 -3.34
C ARG A 185 -15.53 7.23 -4.53
N VAL A 186 -14.44 6.48 -4.34
CA VAL A 186 -13.43 6.21 -5.36
C VAL A 186 -14.06 5.60 -6.61
N THR A 187 -14.84 4.53 -6.45
CA THR A 187 -15.44 3.80 -7.58
C THR A 187 -16.34 4.72 -8.42
N ALA A 188 -17.23 5.47 -7.77
CA ALA A 188 -18.14 6.39 -8.45
C ALA A 188 -17.39 7.51 -9.20
N SER A 189 -16.35 8.08 -8.58
CA SER A 189 -15.53 9.11 -9.22
C SER A 189 -14.77 8.58 -10.45
N VAL A 190 -14.18 7.38 -10.36
CA VAL A 190 -13.48 6.75 -11.49
C VAL A 190 -14.45 6.41 -12.61
N ALA A 191 -15.62 5.85 -12.30
CA ALA A 191 -16.64 5.54 -13.30
C ALA A 191 -17.15 6.82 -14.00
N GLY A 192 -17.47 7.87 -13.24
CA GLY A 192 -18.01 9.13 -13.77
C GLY A 192 -17.00 9.95 -14.59
N ARG A 193 -15.69 9.74 -14.39
CA ARG A 193 -14.63 10.54 -15.03
C ARG A 193 -13.70 9.72 -15.93
N ARG A 194 -14.12 8.54 -16.38
CA ARG A 194 -13.27 7.59 -17.11
C ARG A 194 -12.56 8.20 -18.32
N GLU A 195 -13.29 8.93 -19.16
CA GLU A 195 -12.74 9.56 -20.36
C GLU A 195 -11.65 10.59 -20.00
N TRP A 196 -11.95 11.48 -19.06
CA TRP A 196 -11.00 12.47 -18.57
C TRP A 196 -9.76 11.79 -17.95
N LEU A 197 -9.95 10.77 -17.11
CA LEU A 197 -8.86 10.01 -16.49
C LEU A 197 -7.98 9.29 -17.51
N SER A 198 -8.57 8.80 -18.61
CA SER A 198 -7.85 8.13 -19.70
C SER A 198 -7.00 9.12 -20.50
N ALA A 199 -7.55 10.30 -20.79
CA ALA A 199 -6.87 11.34 -21.56
C ALA A 199 -5.83 12.14 -20.73
N THR A 200 -5.92 12.10 -19.41
CA THR A 200 -5.08 12.92 -18.52
C THR A 200 -3.81 12.17 -18.12
N PRO A 201 -2.60 12.68 -18.44
CA PRO A 201 -1.35 12.11 -17.98
C PRO A 201 -1.26 12.13 -16.45
N ASP A 202 -0.69 11.07 -15.89
CA ASP A 202 -0.41 10.99 -14.46
C ASP A 202 0.75 11.93 -14.09
N PRO A 203 0.54 12.90 -13.17
CA PRO A 203 1.57 13.85 -12.77
C PRO A 203 2.87 13.22 -12.24
N ARG A 204 2.82 11.97 -11.73
CA ARG A 204 4.01 11.25 -11.27
C ARG A 204 4.62 10.31 -12.30
N ARG A 205 3.85 9.92 -13.30
CA ARG A 205 4.27 9.00 -14.36
C ARG A 205 3.69 9.49 -15.68
N PRO A 206 4.26 10.57 -16.27
CA PRO A 206 3.68 11.21 -17.46
C PRO A 206 3.52 10.27 -18.67
N SER A 207 4.22 9.13 -18.69
CA SER A 207 4.06 8.06 -19.68
C SER A 207 2.80 7.19 -19.48
N SER A 208 2.02 7.43 -18.43
CA SER A 208 0.79 6.71 -18.10
C SER A 208 -0.35 7.70 -17.87
N SER A 209 -1.59 7.24 -18.03
CA SER A 209 -2.78 8.03 -17.70
C SER A 209 -3.15 7.90 -16.22
N LEU A 210 -3.91 8.86 -15.70
CA LEU A 210 -4.50 8.76 -14.36
C LEU A 210 -5.42 7.56 -14.22
N LEU A 211 -6.08 7.12 -15.28
CA LEU A 211 -6.92 5.92 -15.27
C LEU A 211 -6.12 4.66 -14.88
N ARG A 212 -4.84 4.57 -15.28
CA ARG A 212 -3.98 3.45 -14.87
C ARG A 212 -3.72 3.45 -13.36
N SER A 213 -3.59 4.62 -12.76
CA SER A 213 -3.42 4.78 -11.32
C SER A 213 -4.73 4.57 -10.56
N ALA A 214 -5.87 4.95 -11.14
CA ALA A 214 -7.19 4.61 -10.65
C ALA A 214 -7.43 3.09 -10.64
N ALA A 215 -7.02 2.38 -11.71
CA ALA A 215 -7.11 0.92 -11.77
C ALA A 215 -6.32 0.26 -10.63
N LEU A 216 -5.09 0.71 -10.37
CA LEU A 216 -4.32 0.25 -9.20
C LEU A 216 -5.09 0.48 -7.89
N LEU A 217 -5.64 1.67 -7.68
CA LEU A 217 -6.40 1.99 -6.47
C LEU A 217 -7.64 1.10 -6.30
N LEU A 218 -8.38 0.83 -7.36
CA LEU A 218 -9.54 -0.07 -7.32
C LEU A 218 -9.14 -1.48 -6.87
N HIS A 219 -8.00 -2.01 -7.36
CA HIS A 219 -7.44 -3.28 -6.87
C HIS A 219 -7.10 -3.22 -5.39
N GLN A 220 -6.52 -2.11 -4.90
CA GLN A 220 -6.22 -1.93 -3.48
C GLN A 220 -7.48 -1.88 -2.62
N ARG A 221 -8.60 -1.39 -3.16
CA ARG A 221 -9.90 -1.38 -2.47
C ARG A 221 -10.46 -2.78 -2.24
N LEU A 222 -10.16 -3.75 -3.11
CA LEU A 222 -10.59 -5.15 -2.93
C LEU A 222 -9.98 -5.80 -1.68
N LEU A 223 -8.83 -5.30 -1.23
CA LEU A 223 -8.19 -5.74 0.02
C LEU A 223 -8.93 -5.28 1.28
N VAL A 224 -9.97 -4.44 1.14
CA VAL A 224 -10.87 -4.06 2.22
C VAL A 224 -12.04 -5.02 2.22
N VAL A 225 -11.99 -6.02 3.10
CA VAL A 225 -13.02 -7.06 3.24
C VAL A 225 -13.88 -6.88 4.51
N ASP A 226 -15.11 -7.37 4.45
CA ASP A 226 -16.02 -7.48 5.59
C ASP A 226 -15.71 -8.71 6.47
N ASP A 227 -16.54 -8.94 7.49
CA ASP A 227 -16.36 -10.07 8.43
C ASP A 227 -16.53 -11.44 7.76
N THR A 228 -17.11 -11.50 6.56
CA THR A 228 -17.26 -12.72 5.76
C THR A 228 -16.09 -12.95 4.80
N GLY A 229 -15.16 -11.99 4.70
CA GLY A 229 -14.04 -12.01 3.77
C GLY A 229 -14.38 -11.48 2.37
N ALA A 230 -15.60 -10.98 2.14
CA ALA A 230 -16.00 -10.40 0.87
C ALA A 230 -15.52 -8.93 0.76
N PRO A 231 -15.14 -8.43 -0.43
CA PRO A 231 -14.82 -7.02 -0.62
C PRO A 231 -15.98 -6.12 -0.18
N VAL A 232 -15.70 -5.15 0.69
CA VAL A 232 -16.68 -4.15 1.17
C VAL A 232 -17.16 -3.25 0.01
N ASP A 233 -16.35 -3.14 -1.05
CA ASP A 233 -16.61 -2.31 -2.22
C ASP A 233 -16.89 -3.19 -3.45
N GLY A 234 -18.02 -3.88 -3.44
CA GLY A 234 -18.48 -4.68 -4.59
C GLY A 234 -18.47 -3.92 -5.93
N PRO A 235 -18.88 -2.64 -5.98
CA PRO A 235 -18.74 -1.82 -7.18
C PRO A 235 -17.28 -1.67 -7.66
N ALA A 236 -16.29 -1.59 -6.76
CA ALA A 236 -14.88 -1.54 -7.14
C ALA A 236 -14.44 -2.82 -7.87
N LEU A 237 -14.97 -3.99 -7.48
CA LEU A 237 -14.67 -5.27 -8.14
C LEU A 237 -15.16 -5.25 -9.59
N GLY A 238 -16.44 -4.96 -9.81
CA GLY A 238 -17.00 -4.92 -11.16
C GLY A 238 -16.32 -3.90 -12.07
N LEU A 239 -15.92 -2.73 -11.53
CA LEU A 239 -15.16 -1.74 -12.30
C LEU A 239 -13.72 -2.19 -12.57
N ALA A 240 -13.06 -2.87 -11.62
CA ALA A 240 -11.73 -3.43 -11.83
C ALA A 240 -11.73 -4.53 -12.91
N GLU A 241 -12.74 -5.40 -12.92
CA GLU A 241 -12.96 -6.42 -13.95
C GLU A 241 -13.14 -5.80 -15.34
N GLU A 242 -13.98 -4.77 -15.45
CA GLU A 242 -14.20 -4.06 -16.70
C GLU A 242 -12.90 -3.43 -17.22
N LEU A 243 -12.14 -2.76 -16.34
CA LEU A 243 -10.85 -2.16 -16.70
C LEU A 243 -9.82 -3.23 -17.07
N ALA A 244 -9.84 -4.39 -16.42
CA ALA A 244 -8.94 -5.49 -16.73
C ALA A 244 -9.19 -6.07 -18.12
N LEU A 245 -10.46 -6.19 -18.54
CA LEU A 245 -10.81 -6.56 -19.92
C LEU A 245 -10.40 -5.50 -20.96
N ALA A 246 -10.18 -4.26 -20.54
CA ALA A 246 -9.56 -3.20 -21.34
C ALA A 246 -8.02 -3.17 -21.26
N GLY A 247 -7.39 -4.13 -20.57
CA GLY A 247 -5.95 -4.26 -20.44
C GLY A 247 -5.34 -3.36 -19.36
N LEU A 248 -6.17 -2.80 -18.49
CA LEU A 248 -5.78 -1.88 -17.42
C LEU A 248 -5.81 -2.58 -16.06
N GLY A 249 -4.70 -2.53 -15.35
CA GLY A 249 -4.57 -3.08 -14.01
C GLY A 249 -3.10 -3.24 -13.62
N PRO A 250 -2.80 -3.51 -12.34
CA PRO A 250 -1.46 -3.91 -11.92
C PRO A 250 -1.06 -5.29 -12.46
N GLY A 251 0.24 -5.63 -12.39
CA GLY A 251 0.75 -6.90 -12.91
C GLY A 251 0.17 -8.12 -12.20
N ASP A 252 -0.21 -7.97 -10.94
CA ASP A 252 -0.81 -8.97 -10.06
C ASP A 252 -2.35 -8.94 -10.07
N SER A 253 -2.99 -8.27 -11.04
CA SER A 253 -4.45 -8.30 -11.22
C SER A 253 -5.02 -9.72 -11.20
N PRO A 254 -4.45 -10.72 -11.91
CA PRO A 254 -4.97 -12.09 -11.87
C PRO A 254 -4.97 -12.71 -10.46
N LEU A 255 -3.96 -12.44 -9.63
CA LEU A 255 -3.93 -12.91 -8.24
C LEU A 255 -5.05 -12.28 -7.42
N THR A 256 -5.30 -10.99 -7.63
CA THR A 256 -6.41 -10.29 -6.97
C THR A 256 -7.75 -10.93 -7.33
N PHE A 257 -8.02 -11.14 -8.63
CA PHE A 257 -9.30 -11.74 -9.06
C PHE A 257 -9.45 -13.18 -8.61
N ARG A 258 -8.37 -13.98 -8.54
CA ARG A 258 -8.42 -15.32 -7.96
C ARG A 258 -8.99 -15.32 -6.54
N ASP A 259 -8.62 -14.31 -5.74
CA ASP A 259 -9.00 -14.24 -4.33
C ASP A 259 -10.43 -13.73 -4.12
N TYR A 260 -10.99 -12.99 -5.08
CA TYR A 260 -12.27 -12.29 -4.91
C TYR A 260 -13.38 -12.70 -5.89
N ASP A 261 -13.03 -13.10 -7.12
CA ASP A 261 -13.94 -13.69 -8.11
C ASP A 261 -13.19 -14.73 -8.99
N PRO A 262 -12.85 -15.90 -8.43
CA PRO A 262 -12.13 -16.93 -9.18
C PRO A 262 -12.92 -17.45 -10.37
N ASP A 263 -14.25 -17.57 -10.26
CA ASP A 263 -15.10 -18.08 -11.34
C ASP A 263 -15.06 -17.13 -12.55
N TRP A 264 -15.14 -15.81 -12.32
CA TRP A 264 -14.94 -14.81 -13.36
C TRP A 264 -13.53 -14.89 -13.97
N LEU A 265 -12.48 -14.97 -13.14
CA LEU A 265 -11.10 -15.07 -13.61
C LEU A 265 -10.93 -16.25 -14.58
N TRP A 266 -11.43 -17.43 -14.20
CA TRP A 266 -11.35 -18.64 -15.01
C TRP A 266 -12.14 -18.51 -16.31
N ALA A 267 -13.31 -17.87 -16.27
CA ALA A 267 -14.11 -17.62 -17.47
C ALA A 267 -13.44 -16.61 -18.44
N GLN A 268 -12.63 -15.68 -17.94
CA GLN A 268 -12.05 -14.58 -18.72
C GLN A 268 -10.57 -14.75 -19.10
N GLY A 269 -9.90 -15.84 -18.71
CA GLY A 269 -8.45 -16.02 -18.87
C GLY A 269 -7.89 -15.66 -20.25
N GLY A 270 -8.49 -16.18 -21.33
CA GLY A 270 -8.06 -15.85 -22.69
C GLY A 270 -8.35 -14.39 -23.10
N ALA A 271 -9.46 -13.80 -22.63
CA ALA A 271 -9.78 -12.40 -22.87
C ALA A 271 -8.80 -11.46 -22.16
N LEU A 272 -8.41 -11.79 -20.93
CA LEU A 272 -7.42 -11.05 -20.15
C LEU A 272 -6.02 -11.09 -20.80
N ILE A 273 -5.61 -12.23 -21.37
CA ILE A 273 -4.36 -12.32 -22.14
C ILE A 273 -4.41 -11.43 -23.39
N ARG A 274 -5.53 -11.45 -24.14
CA ARG A 274 -5.69 -10.56 -25.30
C ARG A 274 -5.61 -9.09 -24.92
N ALA A 275 -6.19 -8.74 -23.77
CA ALA A 275 -6.20 -7.38 -23.27
C ALA A 275 -4.81 -6.93 -22.77
N ASN A 276 -4.06 -7.85 -22.14
CA ASN A 276 -2.72 -7.57 -21.62
C ASN A 276 -1.85 -8.84 -21.55
N GLU A 277 -0.99 -9.02 -22.55
CA GLU A 277 -0.09 -10.19 -22.69
C GLU A 277 0.85 -10.38 -21.49
N LYS A 278 1.13 -9.33 -20.71
CA LYS A 278 2.02 -9.41 -19.55
C LYS A 278 1.42 -10.24 -18.42
N TRP A 279 0.12 -10.50 -18.46
CA TRP A 279 -0.56 -11.33 -17.45
C TRP A 279 -0.48 -12.84 -17.72
N VAL A 280 0.06 -13.29 -18.87
CA VAL A 280 0.11 -14.73 -19.19
C VAL A 280 0.76 -15.54 -18.07
N ASP A 281 1.94 -15.12 -17.61
CA ASP A 281 2.67 -15.84 -16.55
C ASP A 281 1.85 -15.94 -15.26
N THR A 282 1.30 -14.82 -14.80
CA THR A 282 0.50 -14.78 -13.57
C THR A 282 -0.83 -15.53 -13.72
N LEU A 283 -1.48 -15.48 -14.87
CA LEU A 283 -2.71 -16.27 -15.15
C LEU A 283 -2.43 -17.77 -15.11
N VAL A 284 -1.35 -18.22 -15.76
CA VAL A 284 -0.94 -19.62 -15.71
C VAL A 284 -0.57 -20.04 -14.29
N TYR A 285 0.19 -19.22 -13.56
CA TYR A 285 0.49 -19.44 -12.15
C TYR A 285 -0.79 -19.58 -11.30
N THR A 286 -1.74 -18.66 -11.46
CA THR A 286 -3.01 -18.69 -10.71
C THR A 286 -3.85 -19.95 -11.01
N SER A 287 -3.72 -20.55 -12.19
CA SER A 287 -4.44 -21.80 -12.54
C SER A 287 -4.02 -23.01 -11.68
N ALA A 288 -2.89 -22.94 -10.98
CA ALA A 288 -2.49 -23.97 -10.01
C ALA A 288 -3.53 -24.15 -8.89
N TRP A 289 -4.26 -23.08 -8.55
CA TRP A 289 -5.33 -23.10 -7.54
C TRP A 289 -6.71 -23.44 -8.11
N ALA A 290 -6.87 -23.50 -9.42
CA ALA A 290 -8.13 -23.95 -10.02
C ALA A 290 -8.37 -25.44 -9.70
N PRO A 291 -9.63 -25.90 -9.66
CA PRO A 291 -9.94 -27.32 -9.58
C PRO A 291 -9.20 -28.11 -10.67
N ALA A 292 -8.55 -29.21 -10.31
CA ALA A 292 -7.70 -29.99 -11.23
C ALA A 292 -8.44 -30.41 -12.51
N ALA A 293 -9.75 -30.69 -12.41
CA ALA A 293 -10.60 -31.04 -13.54
C ALA A 293 -10.81 -29.91 -14.57
N LEU A 294 -10.62 -28.64 -14.17
CA LEU A 294 -10.78 -27.47 -15.03
C LEU A 294 -9.45 -27.00 -15.64
N ARG A 295 -8.33 -27.22 -14.94
CA ARG A 295 -7.02 -26.64 -15.27
C ARG A 295 -6.57 -26.87 -16.72
N GLY A 296 -6.71 -28.09 -17.23
CA GLY A 296 -6.35 -28.40 -18.61
C GLY A 296 -7.15 -27.60 -19.64
N LYS A 297 -8.46 -27.41 -19.40
CA LYS A 297 -9.32 -26.60 -20.26
C LYS A 297 -8.94 -25.12 -20.19
N LEU A 298 -8.74 -24.59 -18.98
CA LEU A 298 -8.37 -23.18 -18.78
C LEU A 298 -7.06 -22.84 -19.51
N LEU A 299 -6.06 -23.71 -19.39
CA LEU A 299 -4.77 -23.51 -20.04
C LEU A 299 -4.87 -23.67 -21.57
N ALA A 300 -5.73 -24.56 -22.07
CA ALA A 300 -5.99 -24.68 -23.51
C ALA A 300 -6.63 -23.40 -24.06
N ASP A 301 -7.68 -22.88 -23.39
CA ASP A 301 -8.35 -21.62 -23.76
C ASP A 301 -7.37 -20.43 -23.77
N MET A 302 -6.42 -20.39 -22.82
CA MET A 302 -5.34 -19.39 -22.80
C MET A 302 -4.32 -19.61 -23.94
N ALA A 303 -3.99 -20.86 -24.25
CA ALA A 303 -3.04 -21.23 -25.30
C ALA A 303 -3.55 -20.93 -26.71
N GLU A 304 -4.87 -20.87 -26.93
CA GLU A 304 -5.44 -20.37 -28.19
C GLU A 304 -5.01 -18.91 -28.50
N VAL A 305 -4.72 -18.13 -27.46
CA VAL A 305 -4.32 -16.71 -27.59
C VAL A 305 -2.81 -16.54 -27.61
N ALA A 306 -2.10 -17.19 -26.68
CA ALA A 306 -0.66 -16.99 -26.48
C ALA A 306 0.07 -18.34 -26.29
N PRO A 307 0.10 -19.22 -27.31
CA PRO A 307 0.49 -20.61 -27.15
C PRO A 307 1.93 -20.78 -26.62
N ALA A 308 2.87 -20.01 -27.16
CA ALA A 308 4.28 -20.08 -26.76
C ALA A 308 4.50 -19.58 -25.32
N ALA A 309 3.85 -18.47 -24.94
CA ALA A 309 3.98 -17.90 -23.61
C ALA A 309 3.31 -18.77 -22.54
N VAL A 310 2.12 -19.33 -22.84
CA VAL A 310 1.44 -20.27 -21.95
C VAL A 310 2.27 -21.53 -21.75
N ARG A 311 2.83 -22.11 -22.82
CA ARG A 311 3.72 -23.28 -22.73
C ARG A 311 4.92 -23.00 -21.84
N ALA A 312 5.59 -21.85 -22.01
CA ALA A 312 6.73 -21.46 -21.19
C ALA A 312 6.35 -21.33 -19.70
N ALA A 313 5.24 -20.67 -19.40
CA ALA A 313 4.75 -20.52 -18.04
C ALA A 313 4.32 -21.86 -17.40
N VAL A 314 3.74 -22.79 -18.16
CA VAL A 314 3.41 -24.15 -17.67
C VAL A 314 4.68 -24.91 -17.24
N VAL A 315 5.74 -24.82 -18.04
CA VAL A 315 7.04 -25.43 -17.71
C VAL A 315 7.63 -24.82 -16.44
N GLN A 316 7.43 -23.52 -16.22
CA GLN A 316 7.96 -22.81 -15.06
C GLN A 316 7.21 -23.16 -13.76
N HIS A 317 5.88 -23.25 -13.79
CA HIS A 317 5.06 -23.26 -12.57
C HIS A 317 4.54 -24.64 -12.15
N PHE A 318 4.56 -25.64 -13.04
CA PHE A 318 4.04 -26.99 -12.74
C PHE A 318 5.16 -28.02 -12.72
N GLU A 319 5.07 -29.03 -11.85
CA GLU A 319 6.05 -30.12 -11.75
C GLU A 319 5.58 -31.39 -12.48
N GLN A 320 6.49 -32.34 -12.71
CA GLN A 320 6.13 -33.65 -13.23
C GLN A 320 5.39 -34.49 -12.16
N PRO A 321 4.41 -35.34 -12.54
CA PRO A 321 3.95 -35.64 -13.90
C PRO A 321 2.85 -34.69 -14.44
N GLU A 322 2.39 -33.75 -13.61
CA GLU A 322 1.28 -32.87 -13.95
C GLU A 322 1.60 -31.98 -15.17
N ARG A 323 2.80 -31.42 -15.22
CA ARG A 323 3.31 -30.62 -16.34
C ARG A 323 3.09 -31.31 -17.69
N ASP A 324 3.47 -32.58 -17.81
CA ASP A 324 3.38 -33.33 -19.07
C ASP A 324 1.91 -33.53 -19.50
N THR A 325 1.03 -33.73 -18.52
CA THR A 325 -0.43 -33.84 -18.74
C THR A 325 -1.00 -32.51 -19.25
N LEU A 326 -0.62 -31.39 -18.63
CA LEU A 326 -1.10 -30.06 -19.03
C LEU A 326 -0.54 -29.63 -20.38
N LEU A 327 0.74 -29.92 -20.66
CA LEU A 327 1.35 -29.68 -21.98
C LEU A 327 0.64 -30.49 -23.08
N SER A 328 0.27 -31.74 -22.79
CA SER A 328 -0.49 -32.57 -23.72
C SER A 328 -1.93 -32.08 -23.93
N ALA A 329 -2.48 -31.29 -22.99
CA ALA A 329 -3.82 -30.72 -23.10
C ALA A 329 -3.85 -29.45 -23.94
N ILE A 330 -2.82 -28.61 -23.87
CA ILE A 330 -2.70 -27.37 -24.66
C ILE A 330 -2.27 -27.60 -26.12
N GLU A 331 -1.86 -28.83 -26.47
CA GLU A 331 -1.42 -29.20 -27.83
C GLU A 331 -2.53 -29.81 -28.70
N ARG A 332 -3.72 -30.06 -28.13
CA ARG A 332 -4.88 -30.61 -28.84
C ARG A 332 -5.76 -29.49 -29.39
#